data_AF-A0AAX2LZZ6-F1
#
_entry.id   AF-A0AAX2LZZ6-F1
#
_cell.length_a   1.000
_cell.length_b   1.000
_cell.length_c   1.000
_cell.angle_alpha   90.00
_cell.angle_beta   90.00
_cell.angle_gamma   90.00
#
_symmetry.space_group_name_H-M   'P 1'
#
loop_
_entity.id
_entity.type
_entity.pdbx_description
1 polymer ?
#
loop_
_entity_poly.entity_id
_entity_poly.type
_entity_poly.pdbx_seq_one_letter_code
_entity_poly.pdbx_strand_id
1 'polypeptide(L)'
;MHLKGVGHQDTSDFLGAHDEYKYVNNAAMKQDLSKESICVRNNDNEIALPMRKNYAFDVGNNVGGAGVHWNGMSYRFLPYDFQIKSLTEEKYGKNKVSKEYTIQDWGVNYDEMEPYYDKAEK
;
A
#
# COMPACT_ATOMS: atom_id res chain seq x y z
N MET A 1 11.69 -27.19 -19.53
CA MET A 1 11.67 -26.13 -18.50
C MET A 1 10.33 -25.44 -18.60
N HIS A 2 9.36 -25.83 -17.77
CA HIS A 2 8.00 -25.28 -17.83
C HIS A 2 8.03 -23.94 -17.07
N LEU A 3 7.97 -22.82 -17.80
CA LEU A 3 7.84 -21.50 -17.17
C LEU A 3 6.45 -21.46 -16.53
N LYS A 4 6.36 -21.77 -15.23
CA LYS A 4 5.15 -21.51 -14.43
C LYS A 4 4.83 -20.02 -14.61
N GLY A 5 3.66 -19.71 -15.17
CA GLY A 5 3.27 -18.34 -15.48
C GLY A 5 3.24 -17.44 -14.24
N VAL A 6 3.40 -16.13 -14.46
CA VAL A 6 3.30 -15.11 -13.41
C VAL A 6 1.95 -15.28 -12.69
N GLY A 7 2.02 -15.55 -11.38
CA GLY A 7 0.86 -15.68 -10.48
C GLY A 7 0.58 -17.07 -9.91
N HIS A 8 1.18 -18.15 -10.40
CA HIS A 8 1.06 -19.45 -9.71
C HIS A 8 2.10 -19.55 -8.59
N GLN A 9 1.62 -19.64 -7.35
CA GLN A 9 2.43 -19.72 -6.13
C GLN A 9 2.31 -21.10 -5.50
N ASP A 10 3.43 -21.69 -5.13
CA ASP A 10 3.53 -22.99 -4.49
C ASP A 10 4.29 -22.87 -3.16
N THR A 11 4.15 -23.83 -2.24
CA THR A 11 4.83 -23.77 -0.93
C THR A 11 6.35 -23.72 -1.10
N SER A 12 6.89 -24.37 -2.12
CA SER A 12 8.31 -24.35 -2.46
C SER A 12 8.84 -22.96 -2.79
N ASP A 13 8.00 -22.02 -3.24
CA ASP A 13 8.40 -20.66 -3.59
C ASP A 13 8.78 -19.81 -2.36
N PHE A 14 8.43 -20.28 -1.16
CA PHE A 14 8.69 -19.65 0.14
C PHE A 14 9.73 -20.39 0.99
N LEU A 15 10.27 -21.51 0.49
CA LEU A 15 11.25 -22.32 1.22
C LEU A 15 12.67 -21.94 0.79
N GLY A 16 13.52 -21.58 1.76
CA GLY A 16 14.93 -21.24 1.50
C GLY A 16 15.14 -19.78 1.06
N ALA A 17 16.25 -19.53 0.37
CA ALA A 17 16.52 -18.20 -0.18
C ALA A 17 15.64 -17.94 -1.41
N HIS A 18 14.98 -16.79 -1.45
CA HIS A 18 14.20 -16.39 -2.62
C HIS A 18 15.11 -16.19 -3.83
N ASP A 19 14.68 -16.71 -4.98
CA ASP A 19 15.29 -16.43 -6.28
C ASP A 19 15.10 -14.93 -6.61
N GLU A 20 16.15 -14.14 -6.39
CA GLU A 20 16.14 -12.70 -6.65
C GLU A 20 15.82 -12.36 -8.10
N TYR A 21 16.30 -13.16 -9.06
CA TYR A 21 16.03 -12.90 -10.47
C TYR A 21 14.54 -13.10 -10.79
N LYS A 22 13.92 -14.15 -10.26
CA LYS A 22 12.49 -14.41 -10.43
C LYS A 22 11.62 -13.36 -9.70
N TYR A 23 11.93 -13.05 -8.45
CA TYR A 23 11.03 -12.25 -7.61
C TYR A 23 11.30 -10.74 -7.64
N VAL A 24 12.57 -10.33 -7.63
CA VAL A 24 12.94 -8.91 -7.62
C VAL A 24 12.90 -8.36 -9.05
N ASN A 25 13.61 -8.99 -9.98
CA ASN A 25 13.74 -8.46 -11.34
C ASN A 25 12.52 -8.73 -12.22
N ASN A 26 11.92 -9.92 -12.09
CA ASN A 26 10.77 -10.33 -12.91
C ASN A 26 9.42 -10.21 -12.19
N ALA A 27 9.40 -9.67 -10.96
CA ALA A 27 8.17 -9.31 -10.27
C ALA A 27 7.16 -10.47 -10.13
N ALA A 28 7.63 -11.71 -9.98
CA ALA A 28 6.76 -12.89 -10.03
C ALA A 28 5.69 -12.97 -8.91
N MET A 29 5.84 -12.20 -7.83
CA MET A 29 4.84 -12.07 -6.75
C MET A 29 3.98 -10.80 -6.85
N LYS A 30 4.17 -9.97 -7.87
CA LYS A 30 3.43 -8.72 -8.09
C LYS A 30 2.34 -8.92 -9.15
N GLN A 31 1.54 -7.90 -9.37
CA GLN A 31 0.50 -7.86 -10.41
C GLN A 31 1.10 -8.11 -11.80
N ASP A 32 0.49 -9.02 -12.57
CA ASP A 32 0.87 -9.32 -13.94
C ASP A 32 0.25 -8.29 -14.89
N LEU A 33 1.05 -7.30 -15.28
CA LEU A 33 0.61 -6.20 -16.15
C LEU A 33 0.20 -6.66 -17.57
N SER A 34 0.53 -7.89 -17.97
CA SER A 34 0.07 -8.47 -19.24
C SER A 34 -1.39 -8.94 -19.19
N LYS A 35 -1.90 -9.24 -17.99
CA LYS A 35 -3.29 -9.63 -17.74
C LYS A 35 -4.14 -8.44 -17.32
N GLU A 36 -3.64 -7.68 -16.34
CA GLU A 36 -4.31 -6.50 -15.79
C GLU A 36 -3.33 -5.34 -15.72
N SER A 37 -3.50 -4.37 -16.61
CA SER A 37 -2.58 -3.23 -16.71
C SER A 37 -2.97 -2.11 -15.74
N ILE A 38 -1.96 -1.60 -15.03
CA ILE A 38 -2.04 -0.33 -14.30
C ILE A 38 -1.75 0.80 -15.29
N CYS A 39 -2.63 1.79 -15.38
CA CYS A 39 -2.45 2.95 -16.25
C CYS A 39 -2.01 4.18 -15.43
N VAL A 40 -1.02 4.92 -15.93
CA VAL A 40 -0.46 6.10 -15.26
C VAL A 40 -0.50 7.31 -16.18
N ARG A 41 -0.71 8.48 -15.59
CA ARG A 41 -0.62 9.81 -16.20
C ARG A 41 0.18 10.72 -15.26
N ASN A 42 0.92 11.68 -15.80
CA ASN A 42 1.72 12.58 -14.97
C ASN A 42 0.90 13.77 -14.45
N ASN A 43 -0.12 14.17 -15.21
CA ASN A 43 -1.06 15.22 -14.83
C ASN A 43 -2.49 14.84 -15.27
N ASP A 44 -3.44 15.66 -14.86
CA ASP A 44 -4.87 15.45 -15.08
C ASP A 44 -5.33 15.68 -16.53
N ASN A 45 -4.54 16.37 -17.34
CA ASN A 45 -4.81 16.63 -18.76
C ASN A 45 -4.29 15.53 -19.70
N GLU A 46 -3.56 14.55 -19.16
CA GLU A 46 -3.02 13.43 -19.93
C GLU A 46 -3.94 12.21 -19.91
N ILE A 47 -3.93 11.46 -21.01
CA ILE A 47 -4.53 10.12 -21.08
C ILE A 47 -3.63 9.16 -20.32
N ALA A 48 -4.21 8.38 -19.40
CA ALA A 48 -3.46 7.36 -18.66
C ALA A 48 -3.05 6.22 -19.59
N LEU A 49 -1.74 5.97 -19.69
CA LEU A 49 -1.18 4.93 -20.56
C LEU A 49 -0.80 3.68 -19.75
N PRO A 50 -0.92 2.47 -20.33
CA PRO A 50 -0.63 1.24 -19.62
C PRO A 50 0.86 1.10 -19.32
N MET A 51 1.19 0.82 -18.06
CA MET A 51 2.54 0.44 -17.66
C MET A 51 2.87 -0.97 -18.13
N ARG A 52 4.11 -1.18 -18.59
CA ARG A 52 4.60 -2.50 -19.04
C ARG A 52 5.49 -3.20 -18.03
N LYS A 53 5.93 -2.50 -16.98
CA LYS A 53 6.75 -3.03 -15.89
C LYS A 53 6.31 -2.44 -14.56
N ASN A 54 6.32 -3.24 -13.50
CA ASN A 54 6.07 -2.81 -12.13
C ASN A 54 7.28 -2.01 -11.62
N TYR A 55 7.31 -0.70 -11.87
CA TYR A 55 8.40 0.18 -11.45
C TYR A 55 7.97 1.23 -10.43
N ALA A 56 6.74 1.75 -10.56
CA ALA A 56 6.24 2.80 -9.68
C ALA A 56 5.63 2.25 -8.39
N PHE A 57 5.03 1.06 -8.44
CA PHE A 57 4.28 0.46 -7.34
C PHE A 57 4.47 -1.05 -7.31
N ASP A 58 4.50 -1.59 -6.10
CA ASP A 58 4.55 -3.03 -5.84
C ASP A 58 3.15 -3.51 -5.46
N VAL A 59 2.31 -3.69 -6.48
CA VAL A 59 0.94 -4.14 -6.29
C VAL A 59 0.93 -5.66 -6.14
N GLY A 60 0.37 -6.13 -5.03
CA GLY A 60 0.25 -7.55 -4.76
C GLY A 60 -0.78 -8.24 -5.65
N ASN A 61 -0.64 -9.56 -5.79
CA ASN A 61 -1.47 -10.38 -6.65
C ASN A 61 -1.81 -11.71 -5.96
N ASN A 62 -2.89 -12.36 -6.38
CA ASN A 62 -3.39 -13.64 -5.84
C ASN A 62 -3.78 -13.58 -4.35
N VAL A 63 -3.94 -14.75 -3.74
CA VAL A 63 -4.29 -14.91 -2.32
C VAL A 63 -3.18 -14.32 -1.45
N GLY A 64 -3.54 -13.43 -0.52
CA GLY A 64 -2.61 -12.71 0.36
C GLY A 64 -2.19 -11.33 -0.16
N GLY A 65 -2.38 -11.04 -1.45
CA GLY A 65 -2.14 -9.71 -2.03
C GLY A 65 -0.73 -9.19 -1.73
N ALA A 66 -0.60 -7.93 -1.32
CA ALA A 66 0.71 -7.34 -1.02
C ALA A 66 1.35 -7.90 0.28
N GLY A 67 0.56 -8.57 1.12
CA GLY A 67 1.01 -9.18 2.36
C GLY A 67 2.02 -10.33 2.17
N VAL A 68 2.18 -10.86 0.95
CA VAL A 68 3.19 -11.91 0.68
C VAL A 68 4.59 -11.35 0.43
N HIS A 69 4.71 -10.06 0.10
CA HIS A 69 5.99 -9.44 -0.28
C HIS A 69 6.26 -8.11 0.43
N TRP A 70 5.39 -7.69 1.35
CA TRP A 70 5.63 -6.54 2.22
C TRP A 70 6.70 -6.83 3.27
N ASN A 71 7.26 -5.76 3.85
CA ASN A 71 8.34 -5.85 4.84
C ASN A 71 7.88 -6.13 6.27
N GLY A 72 6.59 -6.47 6.49
CA GLY A 72 6.06 -6.83 7.81
C GLY A 72 5.98 -5.68 8.82
N MET A 73 5.99 -4.42 8.38
CA MET A 73 5.90 -3.25 9.27
C MET A 73 4.45 -2.97 9.67
N SER A 74 4.15 -3.03 10.97
CA SER A 74 2.81 -2.83 11.53
C SER A 74 2.80 -1.74 12.61
N TYR A 75 2.95 -0.48 12.21
CA TYR A 75 2.90 0.66 13.14
C TYR A 75 1.46 1.10 13.44
N ARG A 76 1.23 1.57 14.67
CA ARG A 76 -0.03 2.24 15.04
C ARG A 76 -0.02 3.70 14.59
N PHE A 77 -1.18 4.23 14.19
CA PHE A 77 -1.36 5.68 14.00
C PHE A 77 -1.32 6.41 15.35
N LEU A 78 -0.88 7.67 15.35
CA LEU A 78 -0.83 8.50 16.56
C LEU A 78 -2.21 9.08 16.88
N PRO A 79 -2.49 9.43 18.16
CA PRO A 79 -3.73 10.12 18.52
C PRO A 79 -4.01 11.39 17.70
N TYR A 80 -2.96 12.12 17.35
CA TYR A 80 -3.08 13.31 16.52
C TYR A 80 -3.61 13.02 15.11
N ASP A 81 -3.27 11.88 14.51
CA ASP A 81 -3.66 11.56 13.14
C ASP A 81 -5.19 11.42 12.99
N PHE A 82 -5.83 10.85 14.02
CA PHE A 82 -7.28 10.68 14.09
C PHE A 82 -8.05 12.01 14.21
N GLN A 83 -7.43 13.01 14.86
CA GLN A 83 -8.02 14.31 15.16
C GLN A 83 -7.20 15.46 14.53
N ILE A 84 -6.64 15.20 13.35
CA ILE A 84 -5.65 16.06 12.71
C ILE A 84 -6.17 17.46 12.45
N LYS A 85 -7.46 17.63 12.10
CA LYS A 85 -8.02 18.96 11.83
C LYS A 85 -8.22 19.70 13.15
N SER A 86 -8.95 19.12 14.09
CA SER A 86 -9.27 19.77 15.37
C SER A 86 -8.02 20.19 16.13
N LEU A 87 -7.04 19.29 16.27
CA LEU A 87 -5.81 19.56 17.02
C LEU A 87 -4.88 20.56 16.30
N THR A 88 -4.89 20.58 14.96
CA THR A 88 -4.16 21.60 14.19
C THR A 88 -4.76 22.97 14.39
N GLU A 89 -6.09 23.08 14.30
CA GLU A 89 -6.80 24.36 14.50
C GLU A 89 -6.67 24.87 15.93
N GLU A 90 -6.71 24.00 16.93
CA GLU A 90 -6.47 24.35 18.34
C GLU A 90 -5.06 24.91 18.53
N LYS A 91 -4.04 24.21 18.02
CA LYS A 91 -2.64 24.56 18.25
C LYS A 91 -2.18 25.80 17.47
N TYR A 92 -2.65 25.95 16.23
CA TYR A 92 -2.12 26.97 15.30
C TYR A 92 -3.17 27.97 14.81
N GLY A 93 -4.44 27.80 15.17
CA GLY A 93 -5.55 28.65 14.76
C GLY A 93 -6.24 28.17 13.46
N LYS A 94 -7.55 28.47 13.37
CA LYS A 94 -8.47 27.98 12.32
C LYS A 94 -8.08 28.32 10.87
N ASN A 95 -7.25 29.34 10.66
CA ASN A 95 -6.87 29.82 9.33
C ASN A 95 -5.40 29.54 8.98
N LYS A 96 -4.72 28.69 9.76
CA LYS A 96 -3.30 28.39 9.49
C LYS A 96 -3.12 27.54 8.24
N VAL A 97 -4.03 26.62 7.99
CA VAL A 97 -4.02 25.71 6.84
C VAL A 97 -4.77 26.36 5.68
N SER A 98 -4.20 26.32 4.48
CA SER A 98 -4.89 26.83 3.27
C SER A 98 -6.21 26.10 3.05
N LYS A 99 -7.22 26.82 2.55
CA LYS A 99 -8.52 26.24 2.18
C LYS A 99 -8.44 25.18 1.07
N GLU A 100 -7.31 25.13 0.35
CA GLU A 100 -7.02 24.10 -0.66
C GLU A 100 -6.73 22.74 -0.03
N TYR A 101 -6.29 22.68 1.23
CA TYR A 101 -6.08 21.42 1.94
C TYR A 101 -7.39 20.93 2.56
N THR A 102 -7.73 19.68 2.25
CA THR A 102 -8.97 19.03 2.68
C THR A 102 -8.78 18.17 3.95
N ILE A 103 -7.95 18.62 4.90
CA ILE A 103 -7.74 17.87 6.15
C ILE A 103 -9.06 17.74 6.93
N GLN A 104 -9.33 16.56 7.48
CA GLN A 104 -10.52 16.25 8.27
C GLN A 104 -10.15 15.28 9.39
N ASP A 105 -10.91 15.34 10.49
CA ASP A 105 -10.85 14.31 11.52
C ASP A 105 -11.48 13.02 10.99
N TRP A 106 -10.98 11.88 11.46
CA TRP A 106 -11.37 10.59 10.92
C TRP A 106 -12.74 10.11 11.43
N GLY A 107 -13.33 10.82 12.39
CA GLY A 107 -14.61 10.47 13.00
C GLY A 107 -14.52 9.43 14.13
N VAL A 108 -13.32 8.96 14.46
CA VAL A 108 -13.00 8.12 15.62
C VAL A 108 -11.75 8.69 16.30
N ASN A 109 -11.49 8.32 17.55
CA ASN A 109 -10.26 8.66 18.26
C ASN A 109 -9.38 7.44 18.55
N TYR A 110 -8.19 7.68 19.07
CA TYR A 110 -7.23 6.60 19.36
C TYR A 110 -7.74 5.63 20.41
N ASP A 111 -8.40 6.10 21.48
CA ASP A 111 -8.90 5.23 22.55
C ASP A 111 -9.98 4.26 22.06
N GLU A 112 -10.78 4.68 21.06
CA GLU A 112 -11.74 3.81 20.38
C GLU A 112 -11.04 2.76 19.51
N MET A 113 -9.90 3.10 18.91
CA MET A 113 -9.16 2.23 17.98
C MET A 113 -8.13 1.32 18.68
N GLU A 114 -7.67 1.69 19.87
CA GLU A 114 -6.64 0.99 20.65
C GLU A 114 -6.94 -0.50 20.84
N PRO A 115 -8.17 -0.92 21.23
CA PRO A 115 -8.47 -2.35 21.41
C PRO A 115 -8.37 -3.16 20.11
N TYR A 116 -8.60 -2.53 18.96
CA TYR A 116 -8.50 -3.17 17.67
C TYR A 116 -7.04 -3.31 17.22
N TYR A 117 -6.19 -2.33 17.54
CA TYR A 117 -4.74 -2.47 17.35
C TYR A 117 -4.18 -3.60 18.21
N ASP A 118 -4.48 -3.62 19.50
CA ASP A 118 -4.04 -4.68 20.41
C ASP A 118 -4.50 -6.07 19.95
N LYS A 119 -5.73 -6.19 19.43
CA LYS A 119 -6.22 -7.44 18.85
C LYS A 119 -5.47 -7.85 17.59
N ALA A 120 -5.07 -6.92 16.73
CA ALA A 120 -4.39 -7.20 15.46
C ALA A 120 -2.90 -7.58 15.64
N GLU A 121 -2.29 -7.17 16.75
CA GLU A 121 -0.87 -7.43 17.06
C GLU A 121 -0.64 -8.76 17.79
N LYS A 122 -1.72 -9.44 18.22
CA LYS A 122 -1.70 -10.74 18.92
C LYS A 122 -1.93 -11.91 17.96
#